data_AF-A0AAN6VLW5-F1
#
_entry.id   AF-A0AAN6VLW5-F1
#
_cell.length_a   1.000
_cell.length_b   1.000
_cell.length_c   1.000
_cell.angle_alpha   90.00
_cell.angle_beta   90.00
_cell.angle_gamma   90.00
#
_symmetry.space_group_name_H-M   'P 1'
#
loop_
_entity.id
_entity.type
_entity.pdbx_description
1 polymer ?
#
loop_
_entity_poly.entity_id
_entity_poly.type
_entity_poly.pdbx_seq_one_letter_code
_entity_poly.pdbx_strand_id
1 'polypeptide(L)'
;MFPTLVRRLAQAAKPQMNALPTNTISAYKLKKVWPPDMKTMTSQQQLRFEKKYKRRLKIATARPRWDKFVRLAQLCTMTFVLAYVVLFMDWKDVPTPFDPVREKFFGFFGVFTAESRVLKMKDRPSQSAGGQSS
;
A
#
# COMPACT_ATOMS: atom_id res chain seq x y z
N MET A 1 -9.12 -29.52 -7.13
CA MET A 1 -8.79 -28.43 -6.18
C MET A 1 -9.67 -27.17 -6.32
N PHE A 2 -10.78 -27.22 -7.07
CA PHE A 2 -11.71 -26.10 -7.29
C PHE A 2 -12.98 -26.01 -6.39
N PRO A 3 -13.37 -27.00 -5.55
CA PRO A 3 -14.64 -26.90 -4.83
C PRO A 3 -14.64 -25.78 -3.77
N THR A 4 -13.44 -25.39 -3.30
CA THR A 4 -13.26 -24.28 -2.36
C THR A 4 -13.45 -22.91 -3.01
N LEU A 5 -13.10 -22.76 -4.29
CA LEU A 5 -13.27 -21.51 -5.04
C LEU A 5 -14.74 -21.27 -5.37
N VAL A 6 -15.46 -22.30 -5.83
CA VAL A 6 -16.92 -22.22 -6.08
C VAL A 6 -17.67 -21.86 -4.80
N ARG A 7 -17.31 -22.50 -3.67
CA ARG A 7 -17.90 -22.19 -2.37
C ARG A 7 -17.62 -20.76 -1.91
N ARG A 8 -16.46 -20.19 -2.23
CA ARG A 8 -16.10 -18.80 -1.89
C ARG A 8 -16.77 -17.78 -2.81
N LEU A 9 -16.89 -18.06 -4.10
CA LEU A 9 -17.61 -17.20 -5.03
C LEU A 9 -19.09 -17.13 -4.67
N ALA A 10 -19.70 -18.27 -4.30
CA ALA A 10 -21.08 -18.32 -3.79
C ALA A 10 -21.27 -17.59 -2.45
N GLN A 11 -20.22 -17.43 -1.64
CA GLN A 11 -20.26 -16.62 -0.41
C GLN A 11 -20.09 -15.12 -0.67
N ALA A 12 -19.36 -14.72 -1.72
CA ALA A 12 -19.19 -13.32 -2.11
C ALA A 12 -20.48 -12.71 -2.72
N ALA A 13 -21.36 -13.54 -3.27
CA ALA A 13 -22.66 -13.14 -3.79
C ALA A 13 -23.74 -12.95 -2.70
N LYS A 14 -23.45 -13.22 -1.41
CA LYS A 14 -24.37 -12.88 -0.33
C LYS A 14 -24.28 -11.38 -0.05
N PRO A 15 -25.37 -10.61 -0.15
CA PRO A 15 -25.33 -9.17 0.11
C PRO A 15 -24.79 -8.93 1.52
N GLN A 16 -23.88 -7.96 1.64
CA GLN A 16 -23.41 -7.41 2.91
C GLN A 16 -24.62 -6.75 3.60
N MET A 17 -25.38 -7.55 4.36
CA MET A 17 -26.50 -7.07 5.15
C MET A 17 -25.95 -6.24 6.31
N ASN A 18 -25.94 -4.94 6.08
CA ASN A 18 -26.26 -3.89 7.03
C ASN A 18 -25.28 -3.70 8.21
N ALA A 19 -24.54 -2.60 8.13
CA ALA A 19 -24.27 -1.78 9.31
C ALA A 19 -25.61 -1.45 9.96
N LEU A 20 -25.92 -2.11 11.08
CA LEU A 20 -27.08 -1.79 11.91
C LEU A 20 -26.65 -0.80 13.00
N PRO A 21 -27.45 0.25 13.26
CA PRO A 21 -27.19 1.16 14.36
C PRO A 21 -27.24 0.38 15.69
N THR A 22 -26.21 0.60 16.49
CA THR A 22 -26.19 0.36 17.92
C THR A 22 -27.53 0.77 18.54
N ASN A 23 -28.20 -0.18 19.23
CA ASN A 23 -29.26 0.02 20.25
C ASN A 23 -30.66 -0.59 19.99
N THR A 24 -30.80 -1.66 19.18
CA THR A 24 -32.05 -2.47 19.16
C THR A 24 -31.81 -3.98 19.02
N ILE A 25 -30.90 -4.56 19.81
CA ILE A 25 -30.62 -6.01 19.80
C ILE A 25 -30.73 -6.57 21.22
N SER A 26 -31.92 -6.94 21.69
CA SER A 26 -32.02 -8.01 22.71
C SER A 26 -33.45 -8.56 22.86
N ALA A 27 -33.88 -9.41 21.93
CA ALA A 27 -34.87 -10.45 22.24
C ALA A 27 -34.20 -11.82 22.47
N TYR A 28 -32.98 -12.00 21.96
CA TYR A 28 -32.17 -13.20 22.20
C TYR A 28 -31.11 -12.91 23.26
N LYS A 29 -31.26 -13.53 24.44
CA LYS A 29 -30.20 -13.54 25.44
C LYS A 29 -28.99 -14.26 24.84
N LEU A 30 -27.85 -13.58 24.78
CA LEU A 30 -26.59 -14.21 24.39
C LEU A 30 -26.36 -15.39 25.33
N LYS A 31 -26.32 -16.62 24.79
CA LYS A 31 -26.05 -17.85 25.55
C LYS A 31 -24.70 -17.81 26.28
N LYS A 32 -23.81 -16.92 25.87
CA LYS A 32 -22.52 -16.67 26.51
C LYS A 32 -22.22 -15.18 26.48
N VAL A 33 -22.12 -14.55 27.65
CA VAL A 33 -21.68 -13.16 27.78
C VAL A 33 -20.23 -13.07 27.30
N TRP A 34 -20.01 -12.16 26.36
CA TRP A 34 -18.69 -11.75 25.91
C TRP A 34 -18.51 -10.32 26.43
N PRO A 35 -17.36 -9.91 26.99
CA PRO A 35 -16.09 -10.60 27.17
C PRO A 35 -16.08 -11.56 28.38
N PRO A 36 -15.27 -12.63 28.37
CA PRO A 36 -15.05 -13.45 29.57
C PRO A 36 -14.38 -12.61 30.66
N ASP A 37 -14.93 -12.63 31.87
CA ASP A 37 -14.33 -11.95 33.01
C ASP A 37 -12.98 -12.59 33.38
N MET A 38 -11.88 -11.91 33.03
CA MET A 38 -10.52 -12.41 33.27
C MET A 38 -10.13 -12.36 34.75
N LYS A 39 -10.85 -11.58 35.56
CA LYS A 39 -10.57 -11.38 36.99
C LYS A 39 -11.09 -12.51 37.87
N THR A 40 -12.10 -13.25 37.43
CA THR A 40 -12.74 -14.34 38.18
C THR A 40 -12.17 -15.72 37.84
N MET A 41 -11.31 -15.81 36.82
CA MET A 41 -10.75 -17.06 36.33
C MET A 41 -9.39 -17.37 36.95
N THR A 42 -9.12 -18.65 37.19
CA THR A 42 -7.80 -19.14 37.61
C THR A 42 -6.73 -18.72 36.59
N SER A 43 -5.53 -18.36 37.08
CA SER A 43 -4.38 -17.95 36.27
C SER A 43 -4.07 -18.89 35.08
N GLN A 44 -4.24 -20.20 35.28
CA GLN A 44 -4.08 -21.20 34.21
C GLN A 44 -5.11 -21.04 33.07
N GLN A 45 -6.35 -20.69 33.38
CA GLN A 45 -7.40 -20.47 32.38
C GLN A 45 -7.13 -19.18 31.60
N GLN A 46 -6.69 -18.12 32.28
CA GLN A 46 -6.29 -16.85 31.65
C GLN A 46 -5.18 -17.07 30.60
N LEU A 47 -4.14 -17.84 30.93
CA LEU A 47 -3.06 -18.17 30.00
C LEU A 47 -3.53 -18.96 28.77
N ARG A 48 -4.52 -19.86 28.94
CA ARG A 48 -5.11 -20.61 27.81
C ARG A 48 -5.88 -19.67 26.88
N PHE A 49 -6.63 -18.71 27.42
CA PHE A 49 -7.31 -17.70 26.62
C PHE A 49 -6.33 -16.79 25.89
N GLU A 50 -5.27 -16.33 26.57
CA GLU A 50 -4.23 -15.51 25.96
C GLU A 50 -3.56 -16.23 24.78
N LYS A 51 -3.15 -17.49 24.96
CA LYS A 51 -2.59 -18.31 23.88
C LYS A 51 -3.57 -18.46 22.70
N LYS A 52 -4.84 -18.72 23.00
CA LYS A 52 -5.90 -18.85 21.98
C LYS A 52 -6.12 -17.56 21.20
N TYR A 53 -6.11 -16.43 21.90
CA TYR A 53 -6.25 -15.10 21.32
C TYR A 53 -5.06 -14.76 20.42
N LYS A 54 -3.82 -14.90 20.90
CA LYS A 54 -2.60 -14.69 20.12
C LYS A 54 -2.54 -15.56 18.87
N ARG A 55 -2.97 -16.82 18.96
CA ARG A 55 -3.08 -17.71 17.80
C ARG A 55 -4.07 -17.20 16.77
N ARG A 56 -5.26 -16.76 17.19
CA ARG A 56 -6.30 -16.21 16.30
C ARG A 56 -5.85 -14.91 15.65
N LEU A 57 -5.19 -14.03 16.39
CA LEU A 57 -4.55 -12.83 15.83
C LEU A 57 -3.51 -13.20 14.79
N LYS A 58 -2.61 -14.15 15.08
CA LYS A 58 -1.61 -14.58 14.10
C LYS A 58 -2.24 -15.10 12.81
N ILE A 59 -3.34 -15.87 12.90
CA ILE A 59 -4.08 -16.35 11.74
C ILE A 59 -4.80 -15.21 11.00
N ALA A 60 -5.44 -14.29 11.75
CA ALA A 60 -6.13 -13.14 11.18
C ALA A 60 -5.18 -12.13 10.54
N THR A 61 -3.93 -12.05 11.01
CA THR A 61 -2.86 -11.17 10.53
C THR A 61 -1.98 -11.86 9.48
N ALA A 62 -1.93 -13.19 9.41
CA ALA A 62 -1.28 -13.97 8.35
C ALA A 62 -1.98 -13.85 6.97
N ARG A 63 -2.77 -12.78 6.78
CA ARG A 63 -3.45 -12.41 5.53
C ARG A 63 -2.46 -12.39 4.36
N PRO A 64 -2.95 -12.73 3.15
CA PRO A 64 -2.11 -13.03 1.99
C PRO A 64 -1.21 -11.84 1.65
N ARG A 65 0.06 -11.92 2.04
CA ARG A 65 1.07 -10.92 1.69
C ARG A 65 1.22 -10.80 0.17
N TRP A 66 1.08 -11.92 -0.54
CA TRP A 66 1.15 -11.97 -1.99
C TRP A 66 0.09 -11.08 -2.67
N ASP A 67 -1.16 -11.10 -2.19
CA ASP A 67 -2.22 -10.25 -2.76
C ASP A 67 -1.89 -8.75 -2.59
N LYS A 68 -1.28 -8.37 -1.47
CA LYS A 68 -0.81 -6.99 -1.26
C LYS A 68 0.30 -6.61 -2.24
N PHE A 69 1.26 -7.51 -2.46
CA PHE A 69 2.34 -7.28 -3.42
C PHE A 69 1.82 -7.19 -4.86
N VAL A 70 0.90 -8.07 -5.27
CA VAL A 70 0.32 -8.05 -6.62
C VAL A 70 -0.49 -6.77 -6.83
N ARG A 71 -1.29 -6.33 -5.86
CA ARG A 71 -2.02 -5.06 -5.96
C ARG A 71 -1.09 -3.86 -6.04
N LEU A 72 -0.01 -3.86 -5.26
CA LEU A 72 1.00 -2.82 -5.33
C LEU A 72 1.70 -2.82 -6.70
N ALA A 73 2.10 -3.99 -7.19
CA ALA A 73 2.70 -4.14 -8.51
C ALA A 73 1.74 -3.65 -9.60
N GLN A 74 0.46 -4.03 -9.55
CA GLN A 74 -0.57 -3.58 -10.49
C GLN A 74 -0.70 -2.04 -10.50
N LEU A 75 -0.72 -1.42 -9.32
CA LEU A 75 -0.79 0.04 -9.20
C LEU A 75 0.51 0.70 -9.71
N CYS A 76 1.66 0.14 -9.39
CA CYS A 76 2.96 0.59 -9.90
C CYS A 76 3.01 0.50 -11.44
N THR A 77 2.60 -0.62 -12.03
CA THR A 77 2.61 -0.80 -13.48
C THR A 77 1.66 0.17 -14.17
N MET A 78 0.44 0.35 -13.66
CA MET A 78 -0.51 1.31 -14.21
C MET A 78 0.02 2.75 -14.13
N THR A 79 0.54 3.14 -12.97
CA THR A 79 1.11 4.48 -12.77
C THR A 79 2.32 4.71 -13.67
N PHE A 80 3.18 3.70 -13.82
CA PHE A 80 4.36 3.76 -14.68
C PHE A 80 3.99 3.95 -16.16
N VAL A 81 2.99 3.19 -16.66
CA VAL A 81 2.50 3.34 -18.03
C VAL A 81 1.92 4.74 -18.26
N LEU A 82 1.10 5.25 -17.33
CA LEU A 82 0.54 6.61 -17.42
C LEU A 82 1.66 7.67 -17.42
N ALA A 83 2.64 7.54 -16.53
CA ALA A 83 3.80 8.44 -16.50
C ALA A 83 4.59 8.39 -17.81
N TYR A 84 4.79 7.22 -18.40
CA TYR A 84 5.47 7.08 -19.68
C TYR A 84 4.70 7.77 -20.82
N VAL A 85 3.39 7.56 -20.91
CA VAL A 85 2.56 8.21 -21.94
C VAL A 85 2.61 9.74 -21.81
N VAL A 86 2.50 10.28 -20.58
CA VAL A 86 2.51 11.73 -20.37
C VAL A 86 3.90 12.33 -20.61
N LEU A 87 4.95 11.68 -20.10
CA LEU A 87 6.30 12.28 -20.05
C LEU A 87 7.16 11.99 -21.29
N PHE A 88 7.00 10.82 -21.92
CA PHE A 88 7.91 10.34 -22.98
C PHE A 88 7.24 10.04 -24.32
N MET A 89 5.92 9.89 -24.37
CA MET A 89 5.24 9.60 -25.64
C MET A 89 5.09 10.88 -26.46
N ASP A 90 6.06 11.10 -27.35
CA ASP A 90 6.08 12.24 -28.24
C ASP A 90 5.43 11.85 -29.57
N TRP A 91 4.20 12.31 -29.79
CA TRP A 91 3.50 12.13 -31.06
C TRP A 91 3.97 13.23 -32.01
N LYS A 92 4.88 12.86 -32.92
CA LYS A 92 5.61 13.79 -33.81
C LYS A 92 4.74 14.72 -34.66
N ASP A 93 3.44 14.45 -34.80
CA ASP A 93 2.54 15.15 -35.71
C ASP A 93 1.54 16.11 -35.04
N VAL A 94 1.52 16.25 -33.70
CA VAL A 94 0.54 17.11 -33.00
C VAL A 94 1.19 17.89 -31.86
N PRO A 95 0.96 19.22 -31.71
CA PRO A 95 1.43 19.98 -30.54
C PRO A 95 0.83 19.37 -29.27
N THR A 96 1.68 18.80 -28.41
CA THR A 96 1.19 18.00 -27.29
C THR A 96 0.70 18.92 -26.16
N PRO A 97 -0.53 18.72 -25.63
CA PRO A 97 -1.05 19.54 -24.52
C PRO A 97 -0.34 19.28 -23.18
N PHE A 98 0.62 18.36 -23.15
CA PHE A 98 1.29 17.88 -21.94
C PHE A 98 2.67 18.49 -21.71
N ASP A 99 3.23 19.26 -22.64
CA ASP A 99 4.51 19.98 -22.47
C ASP A 99 4.59 20.82 -21.17
N PRO A 100 3.57 21.62 -20.79
CA PRO A 100 3.61 22.34 -19.51
C PRO A 100 3.57 21.42 -18.28
N VAL A 101 3.07 20.18 -18.42
CA VAL A 101 3.09 19.17 -17.34
C VAL A 101 4.48 18.56 -17.22
N ARG A 102 5.16 18.30 -18.35
CA ARG A 102 6.54 17.77 -18.39
C ARG A 102 7.52 18.74 -17.74
N GLU A 103 7.44 20.03 -18.08
CA GLU A 103 8.30 21.06 -17.49
C GLU A 103 8.10 21.21 -15.97
N LYS A 104 6.85 21.21 -15.50
CA LYS A 104 6.55 21.26 -14.06
C LYS A 104 7.03 20.02 -13.32
N PHE A 105 6.89 18.84 -13.93
CA PHE A 105 7.34 17.57 -13.36
C PHE A 105 8.87 17.54 -13.22
N PHE A 106 9.61 17.87 -14.28
CA PHE A 106 11.07 17.94 -14.24
C PHE A 106 11.59 19.11 -13.39
N GLY A 107 10.87 20.23 -13.32
CA GLY A 107 11.17 21.33 -12.40
C GLY A 107 11.04 20.91 -10.94
N PHE A 108 9.95 20.24 -10.58
CA PHE A 108 9.71 19.72 -9.23
C PHE A 108 10.71 18.64 -8.83
N PHE A 109 10.95 17.64 -9.69
CA PHE A 109 11.97 16.60 -9.45
C PHE A 109 13.40 17.17 -9.48
N GLY A 110 13.64 18.21 -10.27
CA GLY A 110 14.90 18.93 -10.35
C GLY A 110 15.28 19.61 -9.04
N VAL A 111 14.33 20.19 -8.31
CA VAL A 111 14.55 20.77 -6.97
C VAL A 111 14.98 19.69 -5.97
N PHE A 112 14.35 18.52 -5.99
CA PHE A 112 14.74 17.39 -5.12
C PHE A 112 16.13 16.81 -5.46
N THR A 113 16.60 16.95 -6.70
CA THR A 113 17.91 16.44 -7.16
C THR A 113 19.01 17.52 -7.15
N ALA A 114 18.65 18.80 -6.96
CA ALA A 114 19.60 19.92 -6.98
C ALA A 114 20.56 19.87 -5.79
N GLU A 115 20.10 19.42 -4.62
CA GLU A 115 20.94 19.29 -3.43
C GLU A 115 22.12 18.33 -3.65
N SER A 116 21.90 17.25 -4.41
CA SER A 116 22.94 16.27 -4.76
C SER A 116 23.94 16.80 -5.79
N ARG A 117 23.56 17.80 -6.60
CA ARG A 117 24.45 18.48 -7.56
C ARG A 117 25.36 19.51 -6.88
N VAL A 118 24.85 20.23 -5.88
CA VAL A 118 25.66 21.19 -5.10
C VAL A 118 26.79 20.46 -4.34
N LEU A 119 26.50 19.29 -3.76
CA LEU A 119 27.51 18.47 -3.10
C LEU A 119 28.59 17.97 -4.08
N LYS A 120 28.21 17.52 -5.28
CA LYS A 120 29.16 17.02 -6.29
C LYS A 120 30.04 18.13 -6.92
N MET A 121 29.61 19.39 -6.85
CA MET A 121 30.34 20.53 -7.39
C MET A 121 31.35 21.11 -6.38
N LYS A 122 31.11 20.93 -5.07
CA LYS A 122 32.04 21.36 -4.00
C LYS A 122 33.33 20.53 -3.96
N ASP A 123 33.28 19.27 -4.44
CA ASP A 123 34.39 18.32 -4.36
C ASP A 123 35.29 18.26 -5.61
N ARG A 124 35.14 19.16 -6.60
CA ARG A 124 36.08 19.24 -7.72
C ARG A 124 37.21 20.23 -7.40
N PRO A 125 38.46 19.77 -7.17
CA PRO A 125 39.60 20.68 -7.11
C PRO A 125 39.84 21.28 -8.51
N SER A 126 39.98 22.60 -8.55
CA SER A 126 40.28 23.38 -9.75
C SER A 126 41.62 22.97 -10.36
N GLN A 127 41.61 22.25 -11.48
CA GLN A 127 42.77 22.11 -12.35
C GLN A 127 42.37 22.42 -13.81
N SER A 128 42.60 23.67 -14.21
CA SER A 128 42.92 23.99 -15.60
C SER A 128 43.72 25.30 -15.63
N ALA A 129 45.04 25.18 -15.75
CA ALA A 129 45.89 26.25 -16.26
C ALA A 129 46.97 25.59 -17.12
N GLY A 130 47.01 25.94 -18.40
CA GLY A 130 48.05 25.47 -19.33
C GLY A 130 47.50 25.13 -20.70
N GLY A 131 47.00 26.13 -21.42
CA GLY A 131 46.87 26.04 -22.88
C GLY A 131 48.23 26.26 -23.53
N GLN A 132 48.49 25.56 -24.63
CA GLN A 132 49.40 26.02 -25.68
C GLN A 132 48.91 25.50 -27.03
N SER A 133 48.65 26.46 -27.90
CA SER A 133 48.21 26.37 -29.27
C SER A 133 49.36 25.99 -30.21
N SER A 134 48.97 25.39 -31.34
CA SER A 134 49.50 25.49 -32.71
C SER A 134 51.00 25.65 -32.94
#